data_AF-A0A0Q9HZE5-F1
#
_entry.id   AF-A0A0Q9HZE5-F1
#
_cell.length_a   1.000
_cell.length_b   1.000
_cell.length_c   1.000
_cell.angle_alpha   90.00
_cell.angle_beta   90.00
_cell.angle_gamma   90.00
#
_symmetry.space_group_name_H-M   'P 1'
#
loop_
_entity.id
_entity.type
_entity.pdbx_description
1 polymer ?
#
loop_
_entity_poly.entity_id
_entity_poly.type
_entity_poly.pdbx_seq_one_letter_code
_entity_poly.pdbx_strand_id
1 'polypeptide(L)'
;MENFQDLLDFADKLDACITLTESPAFRQPINALMDAVEQAERAWSGSWLGYHANVYYSGLAPAPPGAHFSQEWGLQELFSGMGSKGHWVEVSPDAVERWIIGRSNDANMDVPKDIISRLQRLLKDAKSESQVIIESFLRDNQDKFAERLRDELDNVNVVDSDRIISIMRPKGQIITRDALAVGQGYWVPPHIRFSAPIVAMRHTIDQCKVAAEALRKIGSYLQRRQMQARRADRTGTNVFIGHGRSSAWRELKDFVKDRLSLPYDEFNRVPVAGFTNIARLSEMLDAAAIAFLIMTAEDEMADGAMQARMNVIHEVGLFQGRLGFSRAILLLEEGCSEFSNVQGLGQIRFPRGNISAAFEAVRQVLEREKLIAE
;
A
#
# COMPACT_ATOMS: atom_id res chain seq x y z
N MET A 1 -17.39 -5.42 0.60
CA MET A 1 -16.21 -5.59 -0.28
C MET A 1 -14.99 -5.25 0.54
N GLU A 2 -13.85 -5.86 0.25
CA GLU A 2 -12.63 -5.65 1.03
C GLU A 2 -12.06 -4.25 0.71
N ASN A 3 -12.45 -3.24 1.49
CA ASN A 3 -12.12 -1.82 1.26
C ASN A 3 -10.61 -1.55 1.04
N PHE A 4 -9.72 -2.44 1.48
CA PHE A 4 -8.28 -2.32 1.23
C PHE A 4 -7.87 -2.68 -0.20
N GLN A 5 -8.65 -3.52 -0.90
CA GLN A 5 -8.38 -3.91 -2.28
C GLN A 5 -8.53 -2.71 -3.22
N ASP A 6 -9.50 -1.83 -2.95
CA ASP A 6 -9.69 -0.59 -3.71
C ASP A 6 -8.43 0.28 -3.67
N LEU A 7 -7.70 0.32 -2.54
CA LEU A 7 -6.43 1.04 -2.41
C LEU A 7 -5.33 0.44 -3.31
N LEU A 8 -5.24 -0.88 -3.37
CA LEU A 8 -4.28 -1.59 -4.23
C LEU A 8 -4.63 -1.37 -5.70
N ASP A 9 -5.91 -1.44 -6.05
CA ASP A 9 -6.41 -1.19 -7.40
C ASP A 9 -6.13 0.25 -7.86
N PHE A 10 -6.23 1.24 -6.96
CA PHE A 10 -5.84 2.62 -7.27
C PHE A 10 -4.35 2.76 -7.54
N ALA A 11 -3.51 2.09 -6.75
CA ALA A 11 -2.07 2.07 -7.02
C ALA A 11 -1.79 1.49 -8.42
N ASP A 12 -2.35 0.32 -8.73
CA ASP A 12 -2.15 -0.33 -10.03
C ASP A 12 -2.65 0.52 -11.20
N LYS A 13 -3.78 1.23 -11.05
CA LYS A 13 -4.29 2.18 -12.05
C LYS A 13 -3.35 3.37 -12.25
N LEU A 14 -2.76 3.91 -11.18
CA LEU A 14 -1.76 4.97 -11.27
C LEU A 14 -0.53 4.48 -12.02
N ASP A 15 0.02 3.31 -11.67
CA ASP A 15 1.21 2.75 -12.34
C ASP A 15 0.98 2.43 -13.81
N ALA A 16 -0.18 1.86 -14.15
CA ALA A 16 -0.57 1.62 -15.53
C ALA A 16 -0.60 2.93 -16.33
N CYS A 17 -1.12 4.01 -15.75
CA CYS A 17 -1.14 5.33 -16.39
C CYS A 17 0.26 5.97 -16.44
N ILE A 18 1.10 5.80 -15.41
CA ILE A 18 2.49 6.27 -15.38
C ILE A 18 3.30 5.58 -16.49
N THR A 19 3.07 4.30 -16.75
CA THR A 19 3.76 3.55 -17.81
C THR A 19 3.53 4.17 -19.20
N LEU A 20 2.38 4.80 -19.44
CA LEU A 20 2.10 5.51 -20.70
C LEU A 20 3.06 6.70 -20.92
N THR A 21 3.63 7.27 -19.85
CA THR A 21 4.63 8.35 -19.93
C THR A 21 5.99 7.87 -20.44
N GLU A 22 6.18 6.56 -20.58
CA GLU A 22 7.38 5.97 -21.16
C GLU A 22 7.31 5.86 -22.69
N SER A 23 6.11 6.01 -23.26
CA SER A 23 5.89 5.88 -24.69
C SER A 23 6.61 6.97 -25.50
N PRO A 24 7.05 6.67 -26.73
CA PRO A 24 7.60 7.68 -27.64
C PRO A 24 6.60 8.84 -27.89
N ALA A 25 5.31 8.54 -27.99
CA ALA A 25 4.25 9.53 -28.18
C ALA A 25 4.16 10.54 -27.03
N PHE A 26 4.55 10.16 -25.81
CA PHE A 26 4.67 11.07 -24.68
C PHE A 26 6.02 11.80 -24.67
N ARG A 27 7.12 11.06 -24.79
CA ARG A 27 8.48 11.58 -24.56
C ARG A 27 9.00 12.47 -25.70
N GLN A 28 8.77 12.08 -26.96
CA GLN A 28 9.32 12.78 -28.11
C GLN A 28 8.87 14.26 -28.20
N PRO A 29 7.57 14.60 -28.12
CA PRO A 29 7.16 16.00 -28.19
C PRO A 29 7.68 16.83 -27.01
N ILE A 30 7.70 16.25 -25.80
CA ILE A 30 8.26 16.92 -24.62
C ILE A 30 9.76 17.21 -24.81
N ASN A 31 10.53 16.22 -25.28
CA ASN A 31 11.96 16.37 -25.48
C ASN A 31 12.25 17.40 -26.58
N ALA A 32 11.57 17.33 -27.73
CA ALA A 32 11.73 18.29 -28.81
C ALA A 32 11.42 19.73 -28.36
N LEU A 33 10.36 19.91 -27.55
CA LEU A 33 10.01 21.21 -27.00
C LEU A 33 11.03 21.69 -25.96
N MET A 34 11.49 20.81 -25.05
CA MET A 34 12.54 21.14 -24.07
C MET A 34 13.86 21.52 -24.75
N ASP A 35 14.28 20.79 -25.79
CA ASP A 35 15.52 21.10 -26.52
C ASP A 35 15.46 22.49 -27.18
N ALA A 36 14.29 22.88 -27.68
CA ALA A 36 14.06 24.23 -28.23
C ALA A 36 14.07 25.29 -27.12
N VAL A 37 13.41 25.02 -25.99
CA VAL A 37 13.40 25.91 -24.82
C VAL A 37 14.80 26.12 -24.26
N GLU A 38 15.61 25.06 -24.11
CA GLU A 38 16.99 25.15 -23.62
C GLU A 38 17.88 25.97 -24.56
N GLN A 39 17.66 25.89 -25.88
CA GLN A 39 18.37 26.75 -26.83
C GLN A 39 18.01 28.22 -26.64
N ALA A 40 16.72 28.54 -26.48
CA ALA A 40 16.28 29.90 -26.20
C ALA A 40 16.83 30.40 -24.84
N GLU A 41 16.86 29.56 -23.82
CA GLU A 41 17.43 29.86 -22.50
C GLU A 41 18.93 30.18 -22.58
N ARG A 42 19.70 29.43 -23.38
CA ARG A 42 21.13 29.71 -23.60
C ARG A 42 21.41 31.02 -24.33
N ALA A 43 20.43 31.53 -25.08
CA ALA A 43 20.50 32.82 -25.73
C ALA A 43 19.97 33.96 -24.83
N TRP A 44 19.32 33.66 -23.71
CA TRP A 44 18.61 34.64 -22.89
C TRP A 44 19.54 35.45 -21.98
N SER A 45 19.12 36.69 -21.67
CA SER A 45 19.83 37.64 -20.81
C SER A 45 20.03 37.20 -19.35
N GLY A 46 19.26 36.19 -18.90
CA GLY A 46 19.26 35.74 -17.51
C GLY A 46 18.44 36.61 -16.55
N SER A 47 17.75 37.66 -17.03
CA SER A 47 17.03 38.63 -16.19
C SER A 47 15.53 38.60 -16.43
N TRP A 48 14.74 38.51 -15.37
CA TRP A 48 13.26 38.61 -15.41
C TRP A 48 12.76 40.06 -15.34
N LEU A 49 13.65 41.05 -15.24
CA LEU A 49 13.29 42.42 -14.91
C LEU A 49 12.87 43.19 -16.18
N GLY A 50 11.60 43.57 -16.25
CA GLY A 50 11.02 44.35 -17.32
C GLY A 50 11.32 43.76 -18.70
N TYR A 51 11.69 44.62 -19.62
CA TYR A 51 12.07 44.23 -20.98
C TYR A 51 13.30 43.30 -21.02
N HIS A 52 14.13 43.22 -19.97
CA HIS A 52 15.26 42.28 -19.92
C HIS A 52 14.78 40.82 -20.04
N ALA A 53 13.56 40.51 -19.57
CA ALA A 53 12.92 39.20 -19.73
C ALA A 53 12.77 38.79 -21.21
N ASN A 54 12.78 39.77 -22.10
CA ASN A 54 12.66 39.63 -23.54
C ASN A 54 14.00 39.88 -24.27
N VAL A 55 15.11 40.03 -23.56
CA VAL A 55 16.43 40.23 -24.19
C VAL A 55 17.10 38.88 -24.42
N TYR A 56 17.49 38.67 -25.67
CA TYR A 56 18.22 37.50 -26.13
C TYR A 56 19.39 37.92 -27.00
N TYR A 57 20.37 37.04 -27.12
CA TYR A 57 21.44 37.21 -28.08
C TYR A 57 20.89 37.03 -29.50
N SER A 58 21.40 37.83 -30.43
CA SER A 58 20.84 37.97 -31.78
C SER A 58 20.64 36.63 -32.48
N GLY A 59 19.47 36.47 -33.11
CA GLY A 59 19.06 35.24 -33.78
C GLY A 59 18.69 34.08 -32.85
N LEU A 60 18.53 34.32 -31.54
CA LEU A 60 18.33 33.28 -30.52
C LEU A 60 19.48 32.25 -30.51
N ALA A 61 20.68 32.70 -30.88
CA ALA A 61 21.90 31.91 -30.80
C ALA A 61 22.51 32.01 -29.39
N PRO A 62 23.19 30.96 -28.89
CA PRO A 62 23.94 31.06 -27.64
C PRO A 62 24.98 32.19 -27.69
N ALA A 63 25.11 32.93 -26.59
CA ALA A 63 26.11 34.00 -26.51
C ALA A 63 27.54 33.42 -26.62
N PRO A 64 28.40 33.94 -27.52
CA PRO A 64 29.77 33.46 -27.67
C PRO A 64 30.64 33.90 -26.47
N PRO A 65 31.80 33.24 -26.23
CA PRO A 65 32.73 33.65 -25.19
C PRO A 65 33.07 35.15 -25.27
N GLY A 66 32.93 35.85 -24.14
CA GLY A 66 33.19 37.29 -24.04
C GLY A 66 31.99 38.18 -24.35
N ALA A 67 30.90 37.66 -24.91
CA ALA A 67 29.61 38.35 -24.91
C ALA A 67 28.92 38.16 -23.55
N HIS A 68 28.38 39.24 -22.99
CA HIS A 68 27.65 39.21 -21.72
C HIS A 68 26.59 40.29 -21.69
N PHE A 69 25.41 39.97 -21.18
CA PHE A 69 24.38 40.96 -20.89
C PHE A 69 24.62 41.58 -19.52
N SER A 70 24.58 42.90 -19.44
CA SER A 70 24.69 43.62 -18.18
C SER A 70 23.31 43.85 -17.59
N GLN A 71 22.92 43.10 -16.55
CA GLN A 71 21.66 43.34 -15.84
C GLN A 71 21.64 44.68 -15.09
N GLU A 72 22.81 45.25 -14.79
CA GLU A 72 22.91 46.56 -14.15
C GLU A 72 22.53 47.69 -15.12
N TRP A 73 22.89 47.56 -16.40
CA TRP A 73 22.78 48.65 -17.37
C TRP A 73 21.86 48.35 -18.56
N GLY A 74 21.35 47.13 -18.67
CA GLY A 74 20.47 46.71 -19.75
C GLY A 74 21.10 46.83 -21.14
N LEU A 75 20.33 47.32 -22.10
CA LEU A 75 20.77 47.64 -23.47
C LEU A 75 21.25 49.09 -23.64
N GLN A 76 21.49 49.83 -22.56
CA GLN A 76 21.95 51.22 -22.66
C GLN A 76 23.36 51.29 -23.28
N GLU A 77 23.54 52.18 -24.25
CA GLU A 77 24.86 52.50 -24.79
C GLU A 77 25.61 53.43 -23.83
N LEU A 78 26.67 52.92 -23.21
CA LEU A 78 27.48 53.67 -22.26
C LEU A 78 28.88 53.93 -22.81
N PHE A 79 29.36 55.15 -22.62
CA PHE A 79 30.78 55.46 -22.79
C PHE A 79 31.57 54.73 -21.70
N SER A 80 32.72 54.13 -22.06
CA SER A 80 33.69 53.38 -21.21
C SER A 80 33.61 51.85 -21.15
N GLY A 81 32.79 51.19 -21.99
CA GLY A 81 32.72 49.72 -22.02
C GLY A 81 32.05 49.09 -20.79
N MET A 82 31.49 49.91 -19.91
CA MET A 82 30.45 49.50 -18.98
C MET A 82 29.18 49.17 -19.79
N GLY A 83 28.42 48.13 -19.41
CA GLY A 83 27.20 47.75 -20.12
C GLY A 83 27.27 46.41 -20.84
N SER A 84 26.26 46.11 -21.64
CA SER A 84 26.17 44.84 -22.37
C SER A 84 27.20 44.75 -23.48
N LYS A 85 27.86 43.58 -23.62
CA LYS A 85 28.86 43.31 -24.66
C LYS A 85 28.37 42.20 -25.59
N GLY A 86 28.47 42.45 -26.90
CA GLY A 86 27.96 41.55 -27.94
C GLY A 86 26.58 41.98 -28.46
N HIS A 87 26.02 41.18 -29.36
CA HIS A 87 24.78 41.52 -30.08
C HIS A 87 23.52 41.10 -29.33
N TRP A 88 23.28 41.70 -28.16
CA TRP A 88 22.04 41.50 -27.41
C TRP A 88 20.93 42.38 -27.98
N VAL A 89 19.74 41.80 -28.14
CA VAL A 89 18.58 42.46 -28.71
C VAL A 89 17.33 42.12 -27.91
N GLU A 90 16.42 43.08 -27.79
CA GLU A 90 15.07 42.78 -27.33
C GLU A 90 14.31 42.05 -28.45
N VAL A 91 13.71 40.92 -28.13
CA VAL A 91 12.93 40.08 -29.05
C VAL A 91 11.50 40.02 -28.53
N SER A 92 10.52 40.29 -29.39
CA SER A 92 9.13 40.24 -28.94
C SER A 92 8.75 38.83 -28.46
N PRO A 93 7.88 38.69 -27.43
CA PRO A 93 7.42 37.39 -26.96
C PRO A 93 6.96 36.49 -28.11
N ASP A 94 6.05 36.96 -28.97
CA ASP A 94 5.52 36.21 -30.10
C ASP A 94 6.60 35.71 -31.09
N ALA A 95 7.72 36.42 -31.22
CA ALA A 95 8.83 35.96 -32.06
C ALA A 95 9.61 34.82 -31.40
N VAL A 96 9.84 34.89 -30.09
CA VAL A 96 10.46 33.81 -29.32
C VAL A 96 9.55 32.57 -29.31
N GLU A 97 8.24 32.76 -29.07
CA GLU A 97 7.28 31.66 -29.03
C GLU A 97 7.18 30.93 -30.39
N ARG A 98 7.06 31.68 -31.50
CA ARG A 98 7.10 31.10 -32.85
C ARG A 98 8.41 30.39 -33.14
N TRP A 99 9.53 30.93 -32.68
CA TRP A 99 10.83 30.29 -32.85
C TRP A 99 10.91 28.95 -32.10
N ILE A 100 10.45 28.89 -30.84
CA ILE A 100 10.42 27.65 -30.05
C ILE A 100 9.51 26.60 -30.71
N ILE A 101 8.32 27.00 -31.16
CA ILE A 101 7.37 26.12 -31.83
C ILE A 101 7.98 25.57 -33.13
N GLY A 102 8.53 26.43 -34.00
CA GLY A 102 9.19 25.99 -35.23
C GLY A 102 10.43 25.12 -34.98
N ARG A 103 11.22 25.43 -33.95
CA ARG A 103 12.43 24.68 -33.59
C ARG A 103 12.13 23.31 -33.00
N SER A 104 10.98 23.16 -32.33
CA SER A 104 10.47 21.87 -31.85
C SER A 104 9.74 21.07 -32.94
N ASN A 105 9.76 21.55 -34.20
CA ASN A 105 9.07 20.94 -35.35
C ASN A 105 7.56 20.76 -35.08
N ASP A 106 6.94 21.81 -34.54
CA ASP A 106 5.52 21.84 -34.18
C ASP A 106 5.12 20.66 -33.28
N ALA A 107 5.92 20.43 -32.22
CA ALA A 107 5.73 19.31 -31.31
C ALA A 107 4.29 19.23 -30.78
N ASN A 108 3.61 18.12 -31.08
CA ASN A 108 2.23 17.93 -30.64
C ASN A 108 2.18 17.53 -29.14
N MET A 109 1.57 18.39 -28.33
CA MET A 109 1.44 18.21 -26.88
C MET A 109 0.11 17.59 -26.43
N ASP A 110 -0.78 17.18 -27.34
CA ASP A 110 -2.10 16.63 -27.01
C ASP A 110 -1.99 15.33 -26.21
N VAL A 111 -1.19 14.37 -26.68
CA VAL A 111 -0.98 13.09 -25.98
C VAL A 111 -0.37 13.29 -24.58
N PRO A 112 0.72 14.08 -24.41
CA PRO A 112 1.20 14.45 -23.08
C PRO A 112 0.13 15.07 -22.17
N LYS A 113 -0.63 16.04 -22.67
CA LYS A 113 -1.67 16.74 -21.89
C LYS A 113 -2.78 15.79 -21.44
N ASP A 114 -3.22 14.89 -22.32
CA ASP A 114 -4.26 13.91 -22.02
C ASP A 114 -3.82 12.92 -20.94
N ILE A 115 -2.61 12.37 -21.06
CA ILE A 115 -2.05 11.45 -20.06
C ILE A 115 -1.91 12.15 -18.70
N ILE A 116 -1.40 13.38 -18.66
CA ILE A 116 -1.24 14.14 -17.42
C ILE A 116 -2.59 14.50 -16.79
N SER A 117 -3.57 14.90 -17.59
CA SER A 117 -4.93 15.17 -17.12
C SER A 117 -5.59 13.91 -16.52
N ARG A 118 -5.34 12.74 -17.13
CA ARG A 118 -5.79 11.45 -16.59
C ARG A 118 -5.12 11.12 -15.27
N LEU A 119 -3.80 11.33 -15.14
CA LEU A 119 -3.07 11.14 -13.88
C LEU A 119 -3.59 12.05 -12.77
N GLN A 120 -3.81 13.34 -13.05
CA GLN A 120 -4.36 14.28 -12.06
C GLN A 120 -5.74 13.86 -11.56
N ARG A 121 -6.60 13.38 -12.47
CA ARG A 121 -7.93 12.87 -12.10
C ARG A 121 -7.82 11.59 -11.25
N LEU A 122 -7.02 10.62 -11.68
CA LEU A 122 -6.80 9.38 -10.93
C LEU A 122 -6.23 9.64 -9.53
N LEU A 123 -5.26 10.56 -9.40
CA LEU A 123 -4.70 10.93 -8.11
C LEU A 123 -5.75 11.56 -7.20
N LYS A 124 -6.58 12.47 -7.74
CA LYS A 124 -7.66 13.10 -6.98
C LYS A 124 -8.65 12.04 -6.46
N ASP A 125 -9.12 11.17 -7.35
CA ASP A 125 -10.09 10.12 -7.01
C ASP A 125 -9.49 9.14 -5.97
N ALA A 126 -8.24 8.73 -6.19
CA ALA A 126 -7.52 7.86 -5.25
C ALA A 126 -7.39 8.49 -3.87
N LYS A 127 -7.02 9.78 -3.76
CA LYS A 127 -6.94 10.47 -2.47
C LYS A 127 -8.29 10.51 -1.76
N SER A 128 -9.37 10.89 -2.47
CA SER A 128 -10.70 10.99 -1.85
C SER A 128 -11.23 9.64 -1.35
N GLU A 129 -11.13 8.58 -2.15
CA GLU A 129 -11.63 7.27 -1.76
C GLU A 129 -10.78 6.65 -0.64
N SER A 130 -9.45 6.81 -0.73
CA SER A 130 -8.54 6.30 0.30
C SER A 130 -8.76 6.96 1.65
N GLN A 131 -9.05 8.26 1.65
CA GLN A 131 -9.37 8.97 2.89
C GLN A 131 -10.58 8.35 3.59
N VAL A 132 -11.66 8.05 2.87
CA VAL A 132 -12.86 7.40 3.42
C VAL A 132 -12.53 6.04 4.04
N ILE A 133 -11.74 5.22 3.32
CA ILE A 133 -11.34 3.88 3.75
C ILE A 133 -10.49 3.96 5.03
N ILE A 134 -9.49 4.84 5.05
CA ILE A 134 -8.56 4.96 6.17
C ILE A 134 -9.26 5.57 7.39
N GLU A 135 -10.11 6.58 7.21
CA GLU A 135 -10.89 7.17 8.31
C GLU A 135 -11.86 6.17 8.93
N SER A 136 -12.52 5.35 8.12
CA SER A 136 -13.37 4.26 8.64
C SER A 136 -12.56 3.30 9.49
N PHE A 137 -11.38 2.89 9.03
CA PHE A 137 -10.50 1.99 9.78
C PHE A 137 -10.02 2.62 11.10
N LEU A 138 -9.58 3.88 11.07
CA LEU A 138 -9.08 4.61 12.24
C LEU A 138 -10.17 4.88 13.29
N ARG A 139 -11.43 5.03 12.88
CA ARG A 139 -12.56 5.17 13.80
C ARG A 139 -12.71 3.94 14.69
N ASP A 140 -12.54 2.75 14.10
CA ASP A 140 -12.67 1.47 14.79
C ASP A 140 -11.36 1.03 15.47
N ASN A 141 -10.24 1.68 15.12
CA ASN A 141 -8.89 1.28 15.53
C ASN A 141 -8.04 2.50 15.88
N GLN A 142 -7.66 2.67 17.15
CA GLN A 142 -6.61 3.64 17.51
C GLN A 142 -5.25 3.15 16.99
N ASP A 143 -4.84 3.63 15.82
CA ASP A 143 -3.66 3.16 15.10
C ASP A 143 -2.80 4.31 14.57
N LYS A 144 -1.76 4.66 15.35
CA LYS A 144 -0.79 5.70 15.02
C LYS A 144 0.03 5.42 13.76
N PHE A 145 0.12 4.15 13.32
CA PHE A 145 0.81 3.85 12.06
C PHE A 145 -0.08 4.18 10.88
N ALA A 146 -1.35 3.78 10.91
CA ALA A 146 -2.33 4.14 9.89
C ALA A 146 -2.54 5.67 9.80
N GLU A 147 -2.53 6.40 10.92
CA GLU A 147 -2.55 7.88 10.92
C GLU A 147 -1.36 8.47 10.14
N ARG A 148 -0.14 7.99 10.40
CA ARG A 148 1.05 8.46 9.68
C ARG A 148 0.99 8.17 8.19
N LEU A 149 0.48 7.00 7.79
CA LEU A 149 0.34 6.66 6.38
C LEU A 149 -0.71 7.51 5.67
N ARG A 150 -1.81 7.86 6.35
CA ARG A 150 -2.78 8.83 5.84
C ARG A 150 -2.11 10.17 5.59
N ASP A 151 -1.36 10.67 6.57
CA ASP A 151 -0.68 11.97 6.45
C ASP A 151 0.37 11.96 5.32
N GLU A 152 1.07 10.84 5.10
CA GLU A 152 1.96 10.66 3.94
C GLU A 152 1.19 10.86 2.61
N LEU A 153 0.00 10.27 2.46
CA LEU A 153 -0.84 10.40 1.27
C LEU A 153 -1.44 11.81 1.13
N ASP A 154 -1.85 12.44 2.23
CA ASP A 154 -2.45 13.78 2.23
C ASP A 154 -1.44 14.85 1.77
N ASN A 155 -0.16 14.66 2.08
CA ASN A 155 0.91 15.56 1.67
C ASN A 155 1.28 15.45 0.18
N VAL A 156 0.79 14.44 -0.55
CA VAL A 156 0.98 14.33 -2.00
C VAL A 156 0.14 15.40 -2.70
N ASN A 157 0.80 16.39 -3.29
CA ASN A 157 0.14 17.52 -3.94
C ASN A 157 0.81 17.80 -5.28
N VAL A 158 0.00 18.02 -6.32
CA VAL A 158 0.48 18.48 -7.63
C VAL A 158 0.50 20.00 -7.67
N VAL A 159 1.37 20.57 -8.51
CA VAL A 159 1.45 22.01 -8.73
C VAL A 159 1.19 22.31 -10.20
N ASP A 160 0.54 23.44 -10.46
CA ASP A 160 0.27 23.93 -11.81
C ASP A 160 1.42 24.80 -12.33
N SER A 161 1.34 25.18 -13.60
CA SER A 161 2.35 25.99 -14.29
C SER A 161 2.55 27.36 -13.63
N ASP A 162 1.48 28.00 -13.14
CA ASP A 162 1.57 29.31 -12.50
C ASP A 162 2.34 29.23 -11.18
N ARG A 163 2.12 28.16 -10.42
CA ARG A 163 2.90 27.90 -9.21
C ARG A 163 4.37 27.62 -9.54
N ILE A 164 4.67 26.87 -10.60
CA ILE A 164 6.04 26.67 -11.06
C ILE A 164 6.70 28.01 -11.43
N ILE A 165 6.03 28.87 -12.20
CA ILE A 165 6.53 30.20 -12.56
C ILE A 165 6.79 31.03 -11.30
N SER A 166 5.88 31.00 -10.32
CA SER A 166 6.06 31.69 -9.03
C SER A 166 7.27 31.17 -8.24
N ILE A 167 7.62 29.89 -8.36
CA ILE A 167 8.79 29.28 -7.71
C ILE A 167 10.08 29.69 -8.44
N MET A 168 10.06 29.70 -9.78
CA MET A 168 11.20 30.06 -10.63
C MET A 168 11.52 31.55 -10.60
N ARG A 169 10.53 32.40 -10.31
CA ARG A 169 10.71 33.85 -10.23
C ARG A 169 11.81 34.20 -9.22
N PRO A 170 12.79 35.05 -9.58
CA PRO A 170 13.86 35.46 -8.67
C PRO A 170 13.30 36.06 -7.38
N LYS A 171 13.90 35.70 -6.25
CA LYS A 171 13.60 36.26 -4.94
C LYS A 171 14.79 37.10 -4.47
N GLY A 172 14.51 38.23 -3.83
CA GLY A 172 15.53 39.14 -3.29
C GLY A 172 15.67 40.43 -4.09
N GLN A 173 16.60 41.27 -3.64
CA GLN A 173 16.82 42.60 -4.21
C GLN A 173 17.72 42.48 -5.45
N ILE A 174 17.25 43.01 -6.58
CA ILE A 174 18.08 43.18 -7.79
C ILE A 174 18.73 44.56 -7.71
N ILE A 175 20.05 44.61 -7.92
CA ILE A 175 20.79 45.85 -8.07
C ILE A 175 20.87 46.15 -9.57
N THR A 176 20.10 47.13 -10.03
CA THR A 176 20.16 47.62 -11.40
C THR A 176 20.06 49.13 -11.44
N ARG A 177 20.70 49.74 -12.45
CA ARG A 177 20.62 51.16 -12.78
C ARG A 177 19.73 51.41 -14.01
N ASP A 178 19.17 50.36 -14.60
CA ASP A 178 18.19 50.47 -15.66
C ASP A 178 16.79 50.78 -15.09
N ALA A 179 16.51 52.07 -14.92
CA ALA A 179 15.25 52.55 -14.35
C ALA A 179 14.01 52.12 -15.15
N LEU A 180 14.13 51.89 -16.46
CA LEU A 180 13.03 51.42 -17.28
C LEU A 180 12.65 49.98 -16.90
N ALA A 181 13.64 49.10 -16.80
CA ALA A 181 13.42 47.72 -16.39
C ALA A 181 12.84 47.64 -14.97
N VAL A 182 13.34 48.46 -14.05
CA VAL A 182 12.79 48.57 -12.68
C VAL A 182 11.32 48.98 -12.69
N GLY A 183 10.99 50.03 -13.45
CA GLY A 183 9.63 50.56 -13.53
C GLY A 183 8.61 49.56 -14.12
N GLN A 184 9.07 48.66 -14.98
CA GLN A 184 8.24 47.61 -15.59
C GLN A 184 7.99 46.40 -14.67
N GLY A 185 8.77 46.27 -13.59
CA GLY A 185 8.67 45.15 -12.65
C GLY A 185 9.09 43.82 -13.27
N TYR A 186 8.70 42.70 -12.67
CA TYR A 186 9.08 41.38 -13.18
C TYR A 186 8.12 40.88 -14.26
N TRP A 187 8.67 40.43 -15.38
CA TRP A 187 7.94 39.73 -16.43
C TRP A 187 8.40 38.28 -16.52
N VAL A 188 7.50 37.40 -16.95
CA VAL A 188 7.83 35.99 -17.23
C VAL A 188 8.53 35.92 -18.58
N PRO A 189 9.79 35.44 -18.65
CA PRO A 189 10.47 35.24 -19.92
C PRO A 189 9.68 34.30 -20.84
N PRO A 190 9.58 34.58 -22.15
CA PRO A 190 8.77 33.79 -23.08
C PRO A 190 9.07 32.28 -23.07
N HIS A 191 10.33 31.87 -23.05
CA HIS A 191 10.72 30.45 -23.02
C HIS A 191 10.29 29.74 -21.72
N ILE A 192 10.16 30.46 -20.59
CA ILE A 192 9.69 29.90 -19.32
C ILE A 192 8.21 29.55 -19.36
N ARG A 193 7.41 30.22 -20.20
CA ARG A 193 6.00 29.84 -20.43
C ARG A 193 5.86 28.44 -21.04
N PHE A 194 6.88 27.95 -21.74
CA PHE A 194 6.93 26.57 -22.25
C PHE A 194 7.56 25.59 -21.27
N SER A 195 8.61 25.99 -20.54
CA SER A 195 9.26 25.10 -19.57
C SER A 195 8.37 24.79 -18.36
N ALA A 196 7.65 25.79 -17.84
CA ALA A 196 6.86 25.64 -16.62
C ALA A 196 5.76 24.54 -16.71
N PRO A 197 4.95 24.47 -17.79
CA PRO A 197 4.04 23.34 -17.99
C PRO A 197 4.74 21.98 -18.03
N ILE A 198 5.90 21.87 -18.68
CA ILE A 198 6.64 20.61 -18.77
C ILE A 198 7.17 20.19 -17.39
N VAL A 199 7.67 21.13 -16.60
CA VAL A 199 8.09 20.90 -15.21
C VAL A 199 6.89 20.46 -14.35
N ALA A 200 5.73 21.11 -14.50
CA ALA A 200 4.50 20.71 -13.80
C ALA A 200 4.03 19.29 -14.19
N MET A 201 4.16 18.91 -15.46
CA MET A 201 3.88 17.54 -15.94
C MET A 201 4.80 16.52 -15.27
N ARG A 202 6.12 16.77 -15.24
CA ARG A 202 7.10 15.89 -14.59
C ARG A 202 6.81 15.74 -13.10
N HIS A 203 6.57 16.86 -12.41
CA HIS A 203 6.19 16.86 -11.01
C HIS A 203 4.90 16.06 -10.76
N THR A 204 3.89 16.19 -11.63
CA THR A 204 2.65 15.40 -11.53
C THR A 204 2.93 13.89 -11.58
N ILE A 205 3.81 13.45 -12.49
CA ILE A 205 4.21 12.04 -12.61
C ILE A 205 4.88 11.57 -11.31
N ASP A 206 5.83 12.36 -10.79
CA ASP A 206 6.56 11.99 -9.57
C ASP A 206 5.64 11.92 -8.35
N GLN A 207 4.70 12.85 -8.21
CA GLN A 207 3.69 12.80 -7.14
C GLN A 207 2.75 11.60 -7.28
N CYS A 208 2.37 11.22 -8.50
CA CYS A 208 1.58 10.01 -8.73
C CYS A 208 2.33 8.73 -8.35
N LYS A 209 3.66 8.67 -8.57
CA LYS A 209 4.50 7.54 -8.11
C LYS A 209 4.51 7.45 -6.59
N VAL A 210 4.71 8.58 -5.90
CA VAL A 210 4.68 8.65 -4.43
C VAL A 210 3.31 8.20 -3.90
N ALA A 211 2.21 8.65 -4.50
CA ALA A 211 0.87 8.20 -4.14
C ALA A 211 0.68 6.70 -4.34
N ALA A 212 1.10 6.14 -5.49
CA ALA A 212 0.96 4.71 -5.76
C ALA A 212 1.73 3.86 -4.74
N GLU A 213 2.93 4.29 -4.33
CA GLU A 213 3.69 3.61 -3.26
C GLU A 213 2.98 3.68 -1.91
N ALA A 214 2.50 4.87 -1.52
CA ALA A 214 1.75 5.07 -0.27
C ALA A 214 0.48 4.20 -0.23
N LEU A 215 -0.30 4.18 -1.31
CA LEU A 215 -1.51 3.38 -1.44
C LEU A 215 -1.24 1.87 -1.28
N ARG A 216 -0.19 1.34 -1.89
CA ARG A 216 0.21 -0.07 -1.71
C ARG A 216 0.57 -0.39 -0.27
N LYS A 217 1.33 0.51 0.37
CA LYS A 217 1.76 0.37 1.77
C LYS A 217 0.55 0.34 2.70
N ILE A 218 -0.41 1.24 2.49
CA ILE A 218 -1.67 1.30 3.25
C ILE A 218 -2.51 0.05 3.00
N GLY A 219 -2.82 -0.27 1.73
CA GLY A 219 -3.62 -1.43 1.36
C GLY A 219 -3.08 -2.74 1.93
N SER A 220 -1.78 -2.98 1.80
CA SER A 220 -1.11 -4.16 2.35
C SER A 220 -1.14 -4.20 3.89
N TYR A 221 -1.02 -3.04 4.54
CA TYR A 221 -1.09 -2.94 5.99
C TYR A 221 -2.49 -3.29 6.51
N LEU A 222 -3.52 -2.67 5.93
CA LEU A 222 -4.91 -2.91 6.30
C LEU A 222 -5.32 -4.37 6.03
N GLN A 223 -4.89 -4.94 4.90
CA GLN A 223 -5.11 -6.36 4.58
C GLN A 223 -4.55 -7.27 5.68
N ARG A 224 -3.28 -7.08 6.07
CA ARG A 224 -2.66 -7.90 7.12
C ARG A 224 -3.39 -7.78 8.44
N ARG A 225 -3.82 -6.57 8.82
CA ARG A 225 -4.54 -6.34 10.07
C ARG A 225 -5.93 -6.98 10.07
N GLN A 226 -6.65 -6.92 8.95
CA GLN A 226 -7.93 -7.61 8.82
C GLN A 226 -7.76 -9.14 8.85
N MET A 227 -6.73 -9.68 8.22
CA MET A 227 -6.42 -11.12 8.27
C MET A 227 -6.08 -11.58 9.70
N GLN A 228 -5.37 -10.76 10.48
CA GLN A 228 -5.11 -11.02 11.89
C GLN A 228 -6.40 -10.98 12.73
N ALA A 229 -7.25 -9.97 12.52
CA ALA A 229 -8.54 -9.87 13.19
C ALA A 229 -9.44 -11.08 12.89
N ARG A 230 -9.56 -11.47 11.60
CA ARG A 230 -10.30 -12.67 11.19
C ARG A 230 -9.73 -13.95 11.81
N ARG A 231 -8.41 -14.04 12.01
CA ARG A 231 -7.79 -15.21 12.65
C ARG A 231 -8.08 -15.26 14.16
N ALA A 232 -8.10 -14.11 14.83
CA ALA A 232 -8.47 -13.99 16.25
C ALA A 232 -9.97 -14.27 16.47
N ASP A 233 -10.83 -13.82 15.56
CA ASP A 233 -12.28 -14.03 15.63
C ASP A 233 -12.67 -15.49 15.33
N ARG A 234 -11.82 -16.23 14.59
CA ARG A 234 -12.01 -17.65 14.27
C ARG A 234 -11.58 -18.62 15.36
N THR A 235 -10.94 -18.15 16.44
CA THR A 235 -10.63 -18.99 17.60
C THR A 235 -11.74 -18.81 18.62
N GLY A 236 -12.64 -19.78 18.70
CA GLY A 236 -13.64 -19.80 19.77
C GLY A 236 -12.99 -20.04 21.14
N THR A 237 -13.78 -20.12 22.22
CA THR A 237 -13.27 -20.23 23.59
C THR A 237 -13.32 -21.64 24.16
N ASN A 238 -14.00 -22.57 23.48
CA ASN A 238 -14.38 -23.84 24.08
C ASN A 238 -13.34 -24.93 23.83
N VAL A 239 -13.18 -25.84 24.78
CA VAL A 239 -12.44 -27.08 24.61
C VAL A 239 -13.38 -28.13 24.01
N PHE A 240 -13.18 -28.51 22.76
CA PHE A 240 -13.94 -29.60 22.16
C PHE A 240 -13.40 -30.95 22.63
N ILE A 241 -14.28 -31.85 23.03
CA ILE A 241 -13.94 -33.22 23.43
C ILE A 241 -14.63 -34.20 22.47
N GLY A 242 -13.84 -34.75 21.54
CA GLY A 242 -14.27 -35.82 20.64
C GLY A 242 -14.02 -37.18 21.27
N HIS A 243 -14.97 -38.12 21.17
CA HIS A 243 -14.83 -39.41 21.84
C HIS A 243 -15.72 -40.51 21.23
N GLY A 244 -15.36 -41.76 21.51
CA GLY A 244 -16.13 -42.95 21.14
C GLY A 244 -17.23 -43.28 22.16
N ARG A 245 -17.47 -44.56 22.42
CA ARG A 245 -18.41 -45.04 23.44
C ARG A 245 -17.83 -45.04 24.84
N SER A 246 -16.50 -45.01 24.98
CA SER A 246 -15.81 -44.98 26.27
C SER A 246 -16.30 -43.82 27.13
N SER A 247 -16.43 -44.04 28.45
CA SER A 247 -16.80 -43.00 29.41
C SER A 247 -15.63 -42.08 29.80
N ALA A 248 -14.42 -42.33 29.29
CA ALA A 248 -13.21 -41.57 29.63
C ALA A 248 -13.35 -40.06 29.40
N TRP A 249 -14.15 -39.64 28.43
CA TRP A 249 -14.44 -38.22 28.18
C TRP A 249 -15.05 -37.51 29.39
N ARG A 250 -15.79 -38.21 30.27
CA ARG A 250 -16.42 -37.60 31.45
C ARG A 250 -15.38 -37.09 32.43
N GLU A 251 -14.33 -37.86 32.67
CA GLU A 251 -13.23 -37.49 33.55
C GLU A 251 -12.45 -36.31 32.96
N LEU A 252 -12.16 -36.33 31.65
CA LEU A 252 -11.51 -35.20 30.98
C LEU A 252 -12.37 -33.94 31.05
N LYS A 253 -13.67 -34.08 30.84
CA LYS A 253 -14.65 -32.99 30.92
C LYS A 253 -14.73 -32.41 32.33
N ASP A 254 -14.76 -33.25 33.37
CA ASP A 254 -14.73 -32.78 34.77
C ASP A 254 -13.40 -32.07 35.08
N PHE A 255 -12.27 -32.57 34.57
CA PHE A 255 -10.98 -31.89 34.69
C PHE A 255 -10.98 -30.51 34.01
N VAL A 256 -11.42 -30.43 32.74
CA VAL A 256 -11.48 -29.18 31.97
C VAL A 256 -12.42 -28.16 32.62
N LYS A 257 -13.61 -28.60 33.04
CA LYS A 257 -14.63 -27.72 33.59
C LYS A 257 -14.37 -27.36 35.05
N ASP A 258 -14.18 -28.35 35.92
CA ASP A 258 -14.21 -28.13 37.37
C ASP A 258 -12.83 -27.74 37.91
N ARG A 259 -11.74 -28.26 37.32
CA ARG A 259 -10.37 -27.92 37.76
C ARG A 259 -9.77 -26.76 36.98
N LEU A 260 -10.01 -26.68 35.66
CA LEU A 260 -9.45 -25.61 34.82
C LEU A 260 -10.44 -24.46 34.55
N SER A 261 -11.71 -24.60 34.94
CA SER A 261 -12.75 -23.57 34.74
C SER A 261 -12.93 -23.14 33.28
N LEU A 262 -12.68 -24.06 32.33
CA LEU A 262 -12.84 -23.80 30.90
C LEU A 262 -14.21 -24.29 30.39
N PRO A 263 -14.84 -23.57 29.44
CA PRO A 263 -16.01 -24.07 28.74
C PRO A 263 -15.62 -25.23 27.82
N TYR A 264 -16.52 -26.19 27.66
CA TYR A 264 -16.29 -27.37 26.83
C TYR A 264 -17.51 -27.68 25.96
N ASP A 265 -17.25 -28.34 24.84
CA ASP A 265 -18.27 -28.88 23.95
C ASP A 265 -18.03 -30.37 23.69
N GLU A 266 -19.12 -31.14 23.61
CA GLU A 266 -19.12 -32.58 23.39
C GLU A 266 -20.31 -32.96 22.48
N PHE A 267 -20.09 -33.90 21.56
CA PHE A 267 -21.04 -34.22 20.50
C PHE A 267 -22.34 -34.89 20.99
N ASN A 268 -22.39 -35.44 22.21
CA ASN A 268 -23.51 -36.29 22.68
C ASN A 268 -24.66 -35.61 23.47
N ARG A 269 -24.75 -34.27 23.57
CA ARG A 269 -26.04 -33.68 24.00
C ARG A 269 -27.12 -34.01 22.95
N VAL A 270 -28.33 -34.35 23.37
CA VAL A 270 -29.44 -34.76 22.50
C VAL A 270 -29.66 -33.73 21.37
N PRO A 271 -29.92 -34.14 20.10
CA PRO A 271 -30.25 -33.20 19.04
C PRO A 271 -31.46 -32.36 19.45
N VAL A 272 -31.29 -31.04 19.50
CA VAL A 272 -32.42 -30.11 19.67
C VAL A 272 -33.24 -30.18 18.37
N ALA A 273 -34.56 -30.35 18.50
CA ALA A 273 -35.45 -30.47 17.34
C ALA A 273 -35.23 -29.31 16.35
N GLY A 274 -34.89 -29.63 15.10
CA GLY A 274 -34.69 -28.66 14.02
C GLY A 274 -33.26 -28.51 13.49
N PHE A 275 -32.25 -29.07 14.16
CA PHE A 275 -30.85 -29.01 13.71
C PHE A 275 -30.37 -30.35 13.13
N THR A 276 -29.68 -30.30 11.99
CA THR A 276 -28.98 -31.48 11.46
C THR A 276 -27.67 -31.71 12.22
N ASN A 277 -27.22 -32.96 12.32
CA ASN A 277 -25.94 -33.29 12.95
C ASN A 277 -24.75 -32.52 12.33
N ILE A 278 -24.83 -32.18 11.05
CA ILE A 278 -23.81 -31.41 10.32
C ILE A 278 -23.79 -29.95 10.78
N ALA A 279 -24.95 -29.31 10.91
CA ALA A 279 -25.04 -27.91 11.34
C ALA A 279 -24.45 -27.72 12.74
N ARG A 280 -24.76 -28.63 13.66
CA ARG A 280 -24.23 -28.58 15.03
C ARG A 280 -22.73 -28.84 15.09
N LEU A 281 -22.23 -29.80 14.31
CA LEU A 281 -20.78 -30.04 14.24
C LEU A 281 -20.03 -28.82 13.71
N SER A 282 -20.60 -28.11 12.74
CA SER A 282 -20.04 -26.84 12.23
C SER A 282 -19.99 -25.76 13.32
N GLU A 283 -21.05 -25.62 14.11
CA GLU A 283 -21.10 -24.66 15.22
C GLU A 283 -20.02 -24.98 16.29
N MET A 284 -19.87 -26.25 16.66
CA MET A 284 -18.85 -26.69 17.60
C MET A 284 -17.42 -26.51 17.05
N LEU A 285 -17.23 -26.71 15.74
CA LEU A 285 -15.96 -26.43 15.06
C LEU A 285 -15.60 -24.93 15.09
N ASP A 286 -16.59 -24.06 14.98
CA ASP A 286 -16.41 -22.61 15.04
C ASP A 286 -16.19 -22.10 16.47
N ALA A 287 -16.82 -22.73 17.47
CA ALA A 287 -16.70 -22.38 18.89
C ALA A 287 -15.44 -22.93 19.58
N ALA A 288 -14.71 -23.86 18.97
CA ALA A 288 -13.56 -24.50 19.58
C ALA A 288 -12.28 -23.63 19.53
N ALA A 289 -11.65 -23.44 20.69
CA ALA A 289 -10.28 -22.93 20.84
C ALA A 289 -9.24 -24.02 20.55
N ILE A 290 -9.55 -25.24 20.99
CA ILE A 290 -8.70 -26.42 20.98
C ILE A 290 -9.61 -27.67 21.01
N ALA A 291 -9.13 -28.79 20.48
CA ALA A 291 -9.83 -30.06 20.49
C ALA A 291 -8.96 -31.17 21.08
N PHE A 292 -9.50 -31.93 22.03
CA PHE A 292 -8.95 -33.19 22.51
C PHE A 292 -9.80 -34.34 21.99
N LEU A 293 -9.20 -35.25 21.22
CA LEU A 293 -9.91 -36.38 20.62
C LEU A 293 -9.44 -37.68 21.26
N ILE A 294 -10.35 -38.31 21.99
CA ILE A 294 -10.10 -39.50 22.80
C ILE A 294 -10.26 -40.74 21.93
N MET A 295 -9.15 -41.44 21.73
CA MET A 295 -9.06 -42.68 20.96
C MET A 295 -8.85 -43.85 21.92
N THR A 296 -9.90 -44.64 22.12
CA THR A 296 -9.93 -45.85 22.94
C THR A 296 -10.08 -47.09 22.07
N ALA A 297 -9.59 -48.24 22.55
CA ALA A 297 -9.63 -49.51 21.82
C ALA A 297 -11.05 -50.09 21.78
N GLU A 298 -11.88 -49.68 20.82
CA GLU A 298 -13.32 -49.98 20.79
C GLU A 298 -13.78 -50.91 19.67
N ASP A 299 -13.22 -50.79 18.47
CA ASP A 299 -13.61 -51.61 17.31
C ASP A 299 -12.46 -52.57 16.96
N GLU A 300 -12.74 -53.86 16.85
CA GLU A 300 -11.77 -54.89 16.45
C GLU A 300 -11.65 -54.94 14.92
N MET A 301 -10.42 -54.97 14.42
CA MET A 301 -10.08 -55.08 13.01
C MET A 301 -9.96 -56.54 12.58
N ALA A 302 -9.97 -56.79 11.26
CA ALA A 302 -9.89 -58.14 10.70
C ALA A 302 -8.58 -58.89 11.04
N ASP A 303 -7.54 -58.18 11.46
CA ASP A 303 -6.25 -58.70 11.89
C ASP A 303 -6.13 -58.86 13.42
N GLY A 304 -7.21 -58.61 14.17
CA GLY A 304 -7.27 -58.68 15.63
C GLY A 304 -6.72 -57.43 16.33
N ALA A 305 -6.30 -56.40 15.58
CA ALA A 305 -5.92 -55.11 16.16
C ALA A 305 -7.17 -54.35 16.63
N MET A 306 -7.06 -53.60 17.74
CA MET A 306 -8.15 -52.74 18.20
C MET A 306 -7.93 -51.32 17.70
N GLN A 307 -8.98 -50.65 17.24
CA GLN A 307 -8.92 -49.26 16.78
C GLN A 307 -9.98 -48.38 17.45
N ALA A 308 -9.77 -47.07 17.35
CA ALA A 308 -10.76 -46.09 17.75
C ALA A 308 -11.97 -46.16 16.82
N ARG A 309 -13.11 -45.75 17.35
CA ARG A 309 -14.35 -45.61 16.59
C ARG A 309 -14.15 -44.72 15.35
N MET A 310 -14.74 -45.13 14.23
CA MET A 310 -14.65 -44.40 12.95
C MET A 310 -15.16 -42.95 13.02
N ASN A 311 -16.17 -42.63 13.84
CA ASN A 311 -16.64 -41.25 13.99
C ASN A 311 -15.57 -40.36 14.64
N VAL A 312 -14.81 -40.88 15.60
CA VAL A 312 -13.70 -40.15 16.23
C VAL A 312 -12.63 -39.86 15.19
N ILE A 313 -12.27 -40.84 14.36
CA ILE A 313 -11.29 -40.66 13.27
C ILE A 313 -11.75 -39.57 12.29
N HIS A 314 -13.04 -39.51 11.96
CA HIS A 314 -13.60 -38.44 11.13
C HIS A 314 -13.51 -37.06 11.82
N GLU A 315 -13.85 -36.98 13.12
CA GLU A 315 -13.74 -35.76 13.91
C GLU A 315 -12.28 -35.27 13.99
N VAL A 316 -11.31 -36.18 14.12
CA VAL A 316 -9.88 -35.83 14.09
C VAL A 316 -9.56 -35.06 12.81
N GLY A 317 -9.95 -35.59 11.65
CA GLY A 317 -9.71 -34.92 10.37
C GLY A 317 -10.38 -33.54 10.26
N LEU A 318 -11.61 -33.41 10.76
CA LEU A 318 -12.35 -32.14 10.73
C LEU A 318 -11.71 -31.08 11.61
N PHE A 319 -11.37 -31.42 12.86
CA PHE A 319 -10.74 -30.47 13.79
C PHE A 319 -9.30 -30.13 13.39
N GLN A 320 -8.57 -31.06 12.78
CA GLN A 320 -7.29 -30.75 12.16
C GLN A 320 -7.42 -29.72 11.04
N GLY A 321 -8.41 -29.91 10.15
CA GLY A 321 -8.67 -28.96 9.06
C GLY A 321 -9.04 -27.57 9.56
N ARG A 322 -9.76 -27.46 10.69
CA ARG A 322 -10.25 -26.19 11.24
C ARG A 322 -9.25 -25.49 12.17
N LEU A 323 -8.59 -26.23 13.07
CA LEU A 323 -7.74 -25.69 14.15
C LEU A 323 -6.24 -25.86 13.89
N GLY A 324 -5.85 -26.76 12.99
CA GLY A 324 -4.46 -27.10 12.72
C GLY A 324 -3.84 -28.07 13.75
N PHE A 325 -2.65 -28.58 13.43
CA PHE A 325 -1.99 -29.66 14.17
C PHE A 325 -1.58 -29.32 15.60
N SER A 326 -1.37 -28.04 15.94
CA SER A 326 -1.02 -27.64 17.31
C SER A 326 -2.23 -27.63 18.24
N ARG A 327 -3.46 -27.57 17.72
CA ARG A 327 -4.68 -27.39 18.52
C ARG A 327 -5.70 -28.52 18.39
N ALA A 328 -5.46 -29.50 17.53
CA ALA A 328 -6.17 -30.77 17.55
C ALA A 328 -5.23 -31.84 18.12
N ILE A 329 -5.49 -32.31 19.34
CA ILE A 329 -4.61 -33.21 20.09
C ILE A 329 -5.28 -34.57 20.28
N LEU A 330 -4.55 -35.63 19.99
CA LEU A 330 -5.03 -36.99 20.21
C LEU A 330 -4.69 -37.43 21.63
N LEU A 331 -5.70 -37.95 22.34
CA LEU A 331 -5.51 -38.68 23.58
C LEU A 331 -5.66 -40.17 23.24
N LEU A 332 -4.54 -40.89 23.16
CA LEU A 332 -4.50 -42.27 22.67
C LEU A 332 -4.34 -43.27 23.83
N GLU A 333 -5.32 -44.15 23.98
CA GLU A 333 -5.29 -45.24 24.96
C GLU A 333 -4.28 -46.31 24.54
N GLU A 334 -3.50 -46.82 25.49
CA GLU A 334 -2.64 -47.98 25.27
C GLU A 334 -3.45 -49.22 24.82
N GLY A 335 -3.03 -49.82 23.70
CA GLY A 335 -3.73 -50.93 23.06
C GLY A 335 -4.72 -50.50 21.96
N CYS A 336 -4.91 -49.19 21.74
CA CYS A 336 -5.57 -48.67 20.55
C CYS A 336 -4.55 -48.43 19.42
N SER A 337 -4.86 -48.92 18.23
CA SER A 337 -4.04 -48.76 17.03
C SER A 337 -4.09 -47.32 16.53
N GLU A 338 -2.96 -46.86 15.99
CA GLU A 338 -2.86 -45.61 15.26
C GLU A 338 -3.38 -45.77 13.83
N PHE A 339 -3.96 -44.73 13.25
CA PHE A 339 -4.24 -44.71 11.82
C PHE A 339 -3.00 -44.25 11.04
N SER A 340 -2.88 -44.66 9.79
CA SER A 340 -1.66 -44.52 8.97
C SER A 340 -1.20 -43.08 8.69
N ASN A 341 -2.00 -42.07 9.02
CA ASN A 341 -1.73 -40.64 8.73
C ASN A 341 -1.48 -39.77 10.00
N VAL A 342 -1.12 -40.34 11.15
CA VAL A 342 -0.94 -39.54 12.39
C VAL A 342 0.43 -38.79 12.44
N GLN A 343 1.30 -38.95 11.45
CA GLN A 343 2.60 -38.24 11.41
C GLN A 343 2.39 -36.72 11.36
N GLY A 344 2.62 -36.04 12.49
CA GLY A 344 2.50 -34.58 12.63
C GLY A 344 1.46 -34.10 13.66
N LEU A 345 0.66 -34.99 14.26
CA LEU A 345 -0.26 -34.65 15.35
C LEU A 345 0.43 -34.68 16.72
N GLY A 346 0.05 -33.75 17.59
CA GLY A 346 0.33 -33.87 19.02
C GLY A 346 -0.45 -35.07 19.57
N GLN A 347 0.27 -36.07 20.07
CA GLN A 347 -0.31 -37.24 20.74
C GLN A 347 0.05 -37.20 22.22
N ILE A 348 -0.92 -37.49 23.08
CA ILE A 348 -0.71 -37.78 24.49
C ILE A 348 -1.23 -39.20 24.73
N ARG A 349 -0.35 -40.09 25.18
CA ARG A 349 -0.74 -41.48 25.48
C ARG A 349 -1.18 -41.61 26.93
N PHE A 350 -2.14 -42.49 27.18
CA PHE A 350 -2.58 -42.82 28.54
C PHE A 350 -2.81 -44.32 28.72
N PRO A 351 -2.59 -44.86 29.93
CA PRO A 351 -2.82 -46.28 30.21
C PRO A 351 -4.28 -46.69 30.04
N ARG A 352 -4.52 -47.94 29.65
CA ARG A 352 -5.89 -48.46 29.44
C ARG A 352 -6.78 -48.22 30.66
N GLY A 353 -7.93 -47.57 30.44
CA GLY A 353 -8.89 -47.24 31.48
C GLY A 353 -8.45 -46.15 32.47
N ASN A 354 -7.34 -45.43 32.24
CA ASN A 354 -6.85 -44.38 33.13
C ASN A 354 -6.48 -43.09 32.38
N ILE A 355 -7.48 -42.36 31.89
CA ILE A 355 -7.27 -41.10 31.15
C ILE A 355 -6.68 -39.99 32.03
N SER A 356 -6.85 -40.06 33.35
CA SER A 356 -6.32 -39.05 34.28
C SER A 356 -4.80 -38.89 34.21
N ALA A 357 -4.08 -39.94 33.77
CA ALA A 357 -2.65 -39.90 33.53
C ALA A 357 -2.24 -38.87 32.45
N ALA A 358 -3.14 -38.51 31.53
CA ALA A 358 -2.89 -37.51 30.50
C ALA A 358 -3.11 -36.06 30.96
N PHE A 359 -3.71 -35.83 32.13
CA PHE A 359 -4.20 -34.49 32.52
C PHE A 359 -3.10 -33.44 32.65
N GLU A 360 -1.92 -33.81 33.14
CA GLU A 360 -0.80 -32.86 33.24
C GLU A 360 -0.29 -32.45 31.85
N ALA A 361 -0.18 -33.41 30.91
CA ALA A 361 0.18 -33.10 29.53
C ALA A 361 -0.90 -32.26 28.82
N VAL A 362 -2.19 -32.55 29.08
CA VAL A 362 -3.32 -31.74 28.61
C VAL A 362 -3.19 -30.30 29.13
N ARG A 363 -2.89 -30.12 30.42
CA ARG A 363 -2.67 -28.80 31.03
C ARG A 363 -1.52 -28.05 30.36
N GLN A 364 -0.38 -28.68 30.17
CA GLN A 364 0.79 -28.08 29.51
C GLN A 364 0.48 -27.64 28.07
N VAL A 365 -0.34 -28.41 27.33
CA VAL A 365 -0.81 -28.00 26.01
C VAL A 365 -1.68 -26.74 26.10
N LEU A 366 -2.60 -26.68 27.06
CA LEU A 366 -3.47 -25.51 27.26
C LEU A 366 -2.66 -24.26 27.63
N GLU A 367 -1.63 -24.39 28.47
CA GLU A 367 -0.68 -23.32 28.82
C GLU A 367 0.12 -22.85 27.58
N ARG A 368 0.67 -23.80 26.81
CA ARG A 368 1.40 -23.52 25.57
C ARG A 368 0.55 -22.73 24.57
N GLU A 369 -0.72 -23.08 24.43
CA GLU A 369 -1.67 -22.40 23.55
C GLU A 369 -2.28 -21.13 24.18
N LYS A 370 -1.86 -20.77 25.40
CA LYS A 370 -2.30 -19.58 26.16
C LYS A 370 -3.80 -19.55 26.46
N LEU A 371 -4.39 -20.71 26.70
CA LEU A 371 -5.80 -20.87 27.09
C LEU A 371 -5.98 -20.82 28.61
N ILE A 372 -4.91 -21.11 29.37
CA ILE A 372 -4.83 -20.97 30.83
C ILE A 372 -3.47 -20.35 31.21
N ALA A 373 -3.36 -19.78 32.42
CA ALA A 373 -2.11 -19.24 32.94
C ALA A 373 -1.17 -20.36 33.44
N GLU A 374 0.14 -20.10 33.39
CA GLU A 374 1.23 -20.99 33.89
C GLU A 374 1.12 -21.26 35.40
#